data_AF-A0A7C5TSZ6-F1
#
_entry.id   AF-A0A7C5TSZ6-F1
#
_cell.length_a   1.000
_cell.length_b   1.000
_cell.length_c   1.000
_cell.angle_alpha   90.00
_cell.angle_beta   90.00
_cell.angle_gamma   90.00
#
_symmetry.space_group_name_H-M   'P 1'
#
loop_
_entity.id
_entity.type
_entity.pdbx_description
1 polymer ?
#
loop_
_entity_poly.entity_id
_entity_poly.type
_entity_poly.pdbx_seq_one_letter_code
_entity_poly.pdbx_strand_id
1 'polypeptide(L)' 'MASYGVCEICGLGVAAYSCKICGRKACANCMTVRGVCKQCLKGASTP' A
#
# COMPACT_ATOMS: atom_id res chain seq x y z
N MET A 1 21.49 4.82 -0.30
CA MET A 1 20.57 4.38 0.78
C MET A 1 19.18 4.25 0.19
N ALA A 2 18.61 3.05 0.13
CA ALA A 2 17.22 2.91 -0.28
C ALA A 2 16.35 3.31 0.92
N SER A 3 15.79 4.52 0.88
CA SER A 3 14.84 5.02 1.87
C SER A 3 13.52 4.26 1.70
N TYR A 4 13.42 3.07 2.28
CA TYR A 4 12.14 2.37 2.38
C TYR A 4 11.27 3.22 3.32
N GLY A 5 10.32 3.96 2.74
CA GLY A 5 9.39 4.80 3.52
C GLY A 5 8.54 3.96 4.48
N VAL A 6 7.75 4.62 5.33
CA VAL A 6 6.76 3.94 6.17
C VAL A 6 5.47 3.71 5.39
N CYS A 7 4.76 2.61 5.68
CA CYS A 7 3.50 2.26 5.01
C CYS A 7 2.49 3.39 5.16
N GLU A 8 2.01 3.94 4.04
CA GLU A 8 1.03 5.04 4.00
C GLU A 8 -0.38 4.61 4.42
N ILE A 9 -0.59 3.30 4.67
CA ILE A 9 -1.90 2.74 5.04
C ILE A 9 -2.00 2.50 6.54
N CYS A 10 -0.95 1.92 7.15
CA CYS A 10 -0.96 1.60 8.58
C CYS A 10 0.03 2.40 9.41
N GLY A 11 1.01 3.07 8.81
CA GLY A 11 2.04 3.83 9.52
C GLY A 11 3.04 3.00 10.33
N LEU A 12 2.95 1.66 10.28
CA LEU A 12 3.74 0.78 11.15
C LEU A 12 4.81 -0.04 10.42
N GLY A 13 4.53 -0.44 9.17
CA GLY A 13 5.41 -1.34 8.42
C GLY A 13 6.30 -0.62 7.41
N VAL A 14 7.36 -1.28 6.94
CA VAL A 14 8.18 -0.79 5.83
C VAL A 14 7.38 -0.78 4.53
N ALA A 15 7.41 0.34 3.80
CA ALA A 15 6.71 0.52 2.54
C ALA A 15 7.52 -0.06 1.37
N ALA A 16 7.49 -1.39 1.27
CA ALA A 16 8.23 -2.14 0.26
C ALA A 16 7.50 -2.23 -1.09
N TYR A 17 6.20 -1.93 -1.16
CA TYR A 17 5.38 -2.12 -2.36
C TYR A 17 4.58 -0.86 -2.68
N SER A 18 4.24 -0.64 -3.96
CA SER A 18 3.38 0.48 -4.40
C SER A 18 2.09 -0.03 -5.03
N CYS A 19 0.95 0.54 -4.66
CA CYS A 19 -0.36 0.12 -5.16
C CYS A 19 -0.55 0.59 -6.59
N LYS A 20 -0.89 -0.31 -7.52
CA LYS A 20 -1.13 0.03 -8.93
C LYS A 20 -2.40 0.85 -9.21
N ILE A 21 -3.29 1.00 -8.22
CA ILE A 21 -4.55 1.75 -8.36
C ILE A 21 -4.41 3.18 -7.81
N CYS A 22 -3.96 3.33 -6.57
CA CYS A 22 -3.87 4.63 -5.90
C CYS A 22 -2.45 5.19 -5.76
N GLY A 23 -1.42 4.45 -6.17
CA GLY A 23 -0.02 4.88 -6.08
C GLY A 23 0.62 4.82 -4.69
N ARG A 24 -0.18 4.65 -3.61
CA ARG A 24 0.32 4.61 -2.23
C ARG A 24 1.35 3.49 -2.01
N LYS A 25 2.40 3.80 -1.27
CA LYS A 25 3.39 2.84 -0.78
C LYS A 25 2.87 2.15 0.47
N ALA A 26 2.86 0.82 0.44
CA ALA A 26 2.33 -0.02 1.50
C ALA A 26 3.29 -1.14 1.88
N CYS A 27 3.16 -1.62 3.11
CA CYS A 27 3.88 -2.81 3.58
C CYS A 27 3.27 -4.10 3.01
N ALA A 28 4.02 -5.20 3.13
CA ALA A 28 3.59 -6.53 2.68
C ALA A 28 2.21 -6.94 3.22
N ASN A 29 1.86 -6.51 4.43
CA ASN A 29 0.57 -6.83 5.05
C ASN A 29 -0.57 -5.98 4.46
N CYS A 30 -0.34 -4.72 4.14
CA CYS A 30 -1.35 -3.85 3.55
C CYS A 30 -1.47 -3.98 2.03
N MET A 31 -0.46 -4.58 1.39
CA MET A 31 -0.45 -4.92 -0.03
C MET A 31 -1.04 -6.31 -0.27
N THR A 32 -1.74 -6.49 -1.39
CA THR A 32 -2.23 -7.79 -1.84
C THR A 32 -1.29 -8.38 -2.89
N VAL A 33 -1.35 -9.70 -3.09
CA VAL A 33 -0.54 -10.42 -4.10
C VAL A 33 -0.74 -9.91 -5.54
N ARG A 34 -1.80 -9.14 -5.80
CA ARG A 34 -2.10 -8.54 -7.12
C ARG A 34 -1.47 -7.15 -7.32
N GLY A 35 -0.64 -6.68 -6.39
CA GLY A 35 -0.06 -5.33 -6.40
C GLY A 35 -1.10 -4.22 -6.12
N VAL A 36 -2.19 -4.58 -5.45
CA VAL A 36 -3.26 -3.65 -5.06
C VAL A 36 -3.32 -3.57 -3.55
N CYS A 37 -3.47 -2.40 -2.94
CA CYS A 37 -3.61 -2.32 -1.49
C CYS A 37 -5.00 -2.79 -1.02
N LYS A 38 -5.10 -3.23 0.24
CA LYS A 38 -6.35 -3.70 0.85
C LYS A 38 -7.47 -2.65 0.81
N GLN A 39 -7.16 -1.36 0.86
CA GLN A 39 -8.16 -0.28 0.77
C GLN A 39 -8.81 -0.24 -0.63
N CYS A 40 -8.01 -0.22 -1.70
CA CYS A 40 -8.54 -0.28 -3.07
C CYS A 40 -9.24 -1.61 -3.36
N LEU A 41 -8.73 -2.73 -2.83
CA LEU A 41 -9.36 -4.04 -3.01
C LEU A 41 -10.76 -4.12 -2.36
N LYS A 42 -10.95 -3.45 -1.21
CA LYS A 42 -12.26 -3.38 -0.53
C LYS A 42 -13.30 -2.53 -1.28
N GLY A 43 -12.96 -1.96 -2.44
CA GLY A 43 -13.90 -1.13 -3.20
C GLY A 43 -14.11 0.24 -2.58
N ALA A 44 -13.17 0.74 -1.74
CA ALA A 44 -13.14 2.15 -1.35
C ALA A 44 -12.66 3.01 -2.53
N SER A 45 -13.36 2.89 -3.65
CA SER A 45 -13.44 3.90 -4.69
C SER A 45 -14.83 4.49 -4.56
N THR A 46 -14.97 5.51 -3.71
CA THR A 46 -15.94 6.62 -3.80
C THR A 46 -15.71 7.59 -2.63
N PRO A 47 -16.04 8.87 -2.83
CA PRO A 47 -15.12 10.02 -2.91
C PRO A 47 -14.58 10.56 -1.59
#